data_AF-V9FUD6-F1
#
_entry.id   AF-V9FUD6-F1
#
_cell.length_a   1.000
_cell.length_b   1.000
_cell.length_c   1.000
_cell.angle_alpha   90.00
_cell.angle_beta   90.00
_cell.angle_gamma   90.00
#
_symmetry.space_group_name_H-M   'P 1'
#
loop_
_entity.id
_entity.type
_entity.pdbx_description
1 polymer ?
#
loop_
_entity_poly.entity_id
_entity_poly.type
_entity_poly.pdbx_seq_one_letter_code
_entity_poly.pdbx_strand_id
1 'polypeptide(L)'
;MPGASIRNFQVQLGNDNVFSSSQEYDYETFRDEFSKLGAINGDLSGEVSNGLVDSVQWAMAQRILVADCSRLSQKDVPQAIQISGINGSATGMNLLVLVVYERELEIDRLTGEVHRTD
;
A
#
# COMPACT_ATOMS: atom_id res chain seq x y z
N MET A 1 3.93 -19.36 2.39
CA MET A 1 3.43 -20.67 2.87
C MET A 1 1.92 -20.61 2.77
N PRO A 2 1.24 -21.62 2.19
CA PRO A 2 -0.22 -21.69 2.25
C PRO A 2 -0.69 -21.56 3.71
N GLY A 3 -1.57 -20.61 3.99
CA GLY A 3 -2.06 -20.35 5.35
C GLY A 3 -1.19 -19.43 6.21
N ALA A 4 -0.15 -18.79 5.67
CA ALA A 4 0.48 -17.66 6.36
C ALA A 4 -0.53 -16.52 6.47
N SER A 5 -0.77 -16.02 7.68
CA SER A 5 -1.75 -14.96 7.93
C SER A 5 -1.24 -13.98 8.97
N ILE A 6 -1.50 -12.70 8.75
CA ILE A 6 -1.35 -11.65 9.76
C ILE A 6 -2.75 -11.23 10.17
N ARG A 7 -3.06 -11.33 11.46
CA ARG A 7 -4.32 -10.89 12.07
C ARG A 7 -4.13 -9.55 12.75
N ASN A 8 -5.21 -8.80 12.98
CA ASN A 8 -5.15 -7.44 13.53
C ASN A 8 -4.09 -6.55 12.85
N PHE A 9 -4.03 -6.58 11.51
CA PHE A 9 -3.06 -5.80 10.75
C PHE A 9 -3.33 -4.30 10.90
N GLN A 10 -2.28 -3.53 11.17
CA GLN A 10 -2.35 -2.07 11.21
C GLN A 10 -1.03 -1.44 10.75
N VAL A 11 -1.15 -0.29 10.11
CA VAL A 11 -0.03 0.56 9.70
C VAL A 11 -0.25 1.95 10.27
N GLN A 12 0.80 2.53 10.86
CA GLN A 12 0.81 3.90 11.35
C GLN A 12 1.91 4.68 10.64
N LEU A 13 1.59 5.89 10.20
CA LEU A 13 2.55 6.85 9.65
C LEU A 13 2.66 8.04 10.61
N GLY A 14 3.82 8.20 11.25
CA GLY A 14 3.98 9.13 12.36
C GLY A 14 3.09 8.72 13.54
N ASN A 15 2.08 9.55 13.83
CA ASN A 15 1.09 9.27 14.88
C ASN A 15 -0.29 8.90 14.32
N ASP A 16 -0.45 8.91 13.00
CA ASP A 16 -1.74 8.71 12.33
C ASP A 16 -1.88 7.28 11.83
N ASN A 17 -2.99 6.64 12.17
CA ASN A 17 -3.30 5.29 11.70
C ASN A 17 -3.80 5.33 10.26
N VAL A 18 -3.24 4.48 9.41
CA VAL A 18 -3.66 4.33 8.00
C VAL A 18 -5.06 3.73 7.93
N PHE A 19 -5.31 2.67 8.71
CA PHE A 19 -6.64 2.10 8.86
C PHE A 19 -7.33 2.66 10.11
N SER A 20 -8.62 2.97 10.04
CA SER A 20 -9.41 3.48 11.18
C SER A 20 -9.47 2.48 12.34
N SER A 21 -9.49 1.18 12.02
CA SER A 21 -9.34 0.07 12.95
C SER A 21 -8.36 -0.95 12.41
N SER A 22 -7.79 -1.78 13.28
CA SER A 22 -7.01 -2.95 12.84
C SER A 22 -7.87 -3.85 11.95
N GLN A 23 -7.24 -4.40 10.92
CA GLN A 23 -7.92 -5.16 9.87
C GLN A 23 -7.67 -6.66 10.02
N GLU A 24 -8.73 -7.46 9.90
CA GLU A 24 -8.62 -8.88 9.54
C GLU A 24 -8.48 -8.95 8.02
N TYR A 25 -7.24 -8.72 7.57
CA TYR A 25 -6.94 -8.41 6.17
C TYR A 25 -7.20 -9.62 5.27
N ASP A 26 -8.22 -9.48 4.41
CA ASP A 26 -8.66 -10.49 3.45
C ASP A 26 -8.46 -10.01 2.00
N TYR A 27 -8.94 -10.82 1.05
CA TYR A 27 -8.77 -10.52 -0.37
C TYR A 27 -9.59 -9.32 -0.85
N GLU A 28 -10.75 -9.06 -0.25
CA GLU A 28 -11.58 -7.89 -0.56
C GLU A 28 -10.84 -6.62 -0.12
N THR A 29 -10.34 -6.61 1.12
CA THR A 29 -9.50 -5.52 1.63
C THR A 29 -8.25 -5.31 0.76
N PHE A 30 -7.58 -6.40 0.36
CA PHE A 30 -6.44 -6.32 -0.57
C PHE A 30 -6.83 -5.63 -1.88
N ARG A 31 -7.94 -6.05 -2.49
CA ARG A 31 -8.40 -5.49 -3.76
C ARG A 31 -8.70 -4.00 -3.62
N ASP A 32 -9.39 -3.61 -2.55
CA ASP A 32 -9.76 -2.23 -2.29
C ASP A 32 -8.51 -1.35 -2.09
N GLU A 33 -7.53 -1.80 -1.30
CA GLU A 33 -6.28 -1.04 -1.12
C GLU A 33 -5.41 -1.04 -2.37
N PHE A 34 -5.30 -2.17 -3.08
CA PHE A 34 -4.50 -2.28 -4.29
C PHE A 34 -5.08 -1.45 -5.43
N SER A 35 -6.40 -1.32 -5.53
CA SER A 35 -7.07 -0.50 -6.54
C SER A 35 -6.72 1.00 -6.44
N LYS A 36 -6.35 1.48 -5.25
CA LYS A 36 -5.95 2.87 -5.03
C LYS A 36 -4.56 3.18 -5.59
N LEU A 37 -3.71 2.16 -5.77
CA LEU A 37 -2.35 2.33 -6.27
C LEU A 37 -2.38 2.74 -7.75
N GLY A 38 -1.92 3.96 -8.05
CA GLY A 38 -1.94 4.50 -9.40
C GLY A 38 -3.33 4.91 -9.90
N ALA A 39 -4.32 5.02 -9.00
CA ALA A 39 -5.66 5.47 -9.36
C ALA A 39 -5.66 6.96 -9.72
N ILE A 40 -5.67 7.28 -11.02
CA ILE A 40 -5.91 8.64 -11.49
C ILE A 40 -7.38 8.99 -11.14
N ASN A 41 -7.59 10.09 -10.41
CA ASN A 41 -8.90 10.59 -9.96
C ASN A 41 -9.62 9.74 -8.90
N GLY A 42 -8.90 9.09 -7.98
CA GLY A 42 -9.54 8.41 -6.85
C GLY A 42 -10.45 7.25 -7.27
N ASP A 43 -9.94 6.41 -8.17
CA ASP A 43 -10.61 5.22 -8.73
C ASP A 43 -11.76 5.53 -9.71
N LEU A 44 -11.95 6.80 -10.11
CA LEU A 44 -12.98 7.20 -11.09
C LEU A 44 -12.58 6.96 -12.55
N SER A 45 -11.30 6.74 -12.84
CA SER A 45 -10.85 6.33 -14.18
C SER A 45 -10.37 4.88 -14.13
N GLY A 46 -11.17 3.99 -14.71
CA GLY A 46 -10.85 2.58 -14.80
C GLY A 46 -9.77 2.33 -15.85
N GLU A 47 -8.51 2.47 -15.46
CA GLU A 47 -7.41 2.00 -16.29
C GLU A 47 -6.62 0.87 -15.60
N VAL A 48 -6.47 -0.21 -16.36
CA VAL A 48 -5.63 -1.40 -16.15
C VAL A 48 -5.61 -1.97 -14.72
N SER A 49 -6.79 -2.37 -14.21
CA SER A 49 -6.81 -3.45 -13.22
C SER A 49 -6.44 -4.75 -13.93
N ASN A 50 -5.15 -5.01 -14.03
CA ASN A 50 -4.68 -6.31 -14.48
C ASN A 50 -5.14 -7.33 -13.45
N GLY A 51 -6.10 -8.18 -13.82
CA GLY A 51 -6.57 -9.35 -13.05
C GLY A 51 -5.51 -10.43 -12.94
N LEU A 52 -4.29 -10.08 -12.50
CA LEU A 52 -3.13 -10.95 -12.42
C LEU A 52 -3.03 -11.72 -11.10
N VAL A 53 -3.73 -11.26 -10.05
CA VAL A 53 -3.72 -11.90 -8.74
C VAL A 53 -5.16 -12.22 -8.34
N ASP A 54 -5.60 -13.45 -8.59
CA ASP A 54 -6.89 -13.94 -8.13
C ASP A 54 -6.87 -14.28 -6.62
N SER A 55 -8.05 -14.55 -6.05
CA SER A 55 -8.18 -14.82 -4.62
C SER A 55 -7.44 -16.08 -4.16
N VAL A 56 -7.33 -17.10 -5.02
CA VAL A 56 -6.64 -18.37 -4.71
C VAL A 56 -5.13 -18.15 -4.73
N GLN A 57 -4.63 -17.46 -5.75
CA GLN A 57 -3.23 -17.08 -5.89
C GLN A 57 -2.78 -16.21 -4.72
N TRP A 58 -3.58 -15.20 -4.35
CA TRP A 58 -3.31 -14.35 -3.20
C TRP A 58 -3.26 -15.17 -1.90
N ALA A 59 -4.25 -16.03 -1.66
CA ALA A 59 -4.34 -16.79 -0.42
C ALA A 59 -3.22 -17.85 -0.26
N MET A 60 -2.79 -18.46 -1.36
CA MET A 60 -1.90 -19.62 -1.33
C MET A 60 -0.43 -19.29 -1.56
N ALA A 61 -0.15 -18.29 -2.41
CA ALA A 61 1.19 -17.98 -2.88
C ALA A 61 1.64 -16.54 -2.54
N GLN A 62 0.72 -15.58 -2.66
CA GLN A 62 1.05 -14.15 -2.66
C GLN A 62 0.20 -13.39 -1.64
N ARG A 63 0.39 -13.72 -0.36
CA ARG A 63 -0.27 -13.06 0.79
C ARG A 63 0.26 -11.64 0.98
N ILE A 64 -0.06 -10.76 0.04
CA ILE A 64 0.39 -9.37 -0.03
C ILE A 64 -0.59 -8.51 0.75
N LEU A 65 -0.08 -7.67 1.64
CA LEU A 65 -0.86 -6.68 2.38
C LEU A 65 -0.46 -5.29 1.86
N VAL A 66 -1.45 -4.47 1.55
CA VAL A 66 -1.25 -3.13 0.99
C VAL A 66 -1.89 -2.12 1.93
N ALA A 67 -1.20 -1.00 2.14
CA ALA A 67 -1.72 0.12 2.90
C ALA A 67 -1.40 1.39 2.12
N ASP A 68 -2.43 2.10 1.66
CA ASP A 68 -2.26 3.41 1.03
C ASP A 68 -1.99 4.49 2.08
N CYS A 69 -0.74 4.95 2.13
CA CYS A 69 -0.28 5.98 3.06
C CYS A 69 -0.33 7.41 2.47
N SER A 70 -0.72 7.57 1.21
CA SER A 70 -0.59 8.84 0.46
C SER A 70 -1.31 10.01 1.15
N ARG A 71 -2.48 9.76 1.74
CA ARG A 71 -3.30 10.78 2.41
C ARG A 71 -2.72 11.32 3.72
N LEU A 72 -1.82 10.56 4.35
CA LEU A 72 -1.21 10.90 5.64
C LEU A 72 0.23 11.39 5.49
N SER A 73 0.84 11.12 4.33
CA SER A 73 2.22 11.50 4.09
C SER A 73 2.35 13.01 3.96
N GLN A 74 3.34 13.56 4.66
CA GLN A 74 3.76 14.94 4.53
C GLN A 74 5.02 14.98 3.69
N LYS A 75 4.94 15.73 2.59
CA LYS A 75 6.07 15.94 1.71
C LYS A 75 7.23 16.58 2.48
N ASP A 76 8.44 16.08 2.24
CA ASP A 76 9.70 16.55 2.82
C ASP A 76 9.84 16.43 4.35
N VAL A 77 8.88 15.80 5.03
CA VAL A 77 8.96 15.50 6.46
C VAL A 77 9.23 14.00 6.65
N PRO A 78 10.38 13.61 7.25
CA PRO A 78 10.61 12.22 7.60
C PRO A 78 9.57 11.74 8.62
N GLN A 79 8.80 10.73 8.26
CA GLN A 79 7.79 10.12 9.12
C GLN A 79 8.16 8.66 9.41
N ALA A 80 7.97 8.23 10.65
CA ALA A 80 8.16 6.83 11.04
C ALA A 80 7.00 5.99 10.50
N ILE A 81 7.32 4.82 9.92
CA ILE A 81 6.32 3.83 9.51
C ILE A 81 6.37 2.70 10.53
N GLN A 82 5.24 2.46 11.21
CA GLN A 82 5.09 1.33 12.11
C GLN A 82 4.10 0.34 11.52
N ILE A 83 4.50 -0.93 11.47
CA ILE A 83 3.68 -2.03 10.98
C ILE A 83 3.47 -2.97 12.16
N SER A 84 2.21 -3.33 12.42
CA SER A 84 1.85 -4.20 13.53
C SER A 84 0.81 -5.23 13.12
N GLY A 85 0.81 -6.35 13.83
CA GLY A 85 -0.10 -7.46 13.61
C GLY A 85 0.33 -8.69 14.38
N ILE A 86 -0.53 -9.70 14.36
CA ILE A 86 -0.33 -10.98 15.04
C ILE A 86 -0.04 -12.04 13.98
N ASN A 87 1.11 -12.71 14.09
CA ASN A 87 1.38 -13.90 13.28
C ASN A 87 0.33 -14.98 13.62
N GLY A 88 -0.57 -15.26 12.67
CA GLY A 88 -1.59 -16.29 12.80
C GLY A 88 -1.14 -17.68 12.36
N SER A 89 0.09 -17.81 11.86
CA SER A 89 0.64 -19.11 11.47
C SER A 89 1.27 -19.86 12.65
N ALA A 90 1.35 -21.18 12.55
CA ALA A 90 1.95 -22.04 13.57
C ALA A 90 3.49 -21.97 13.61
N THR A 91 4.11 -21.24 12.68
CA THR A 91 5.57 -21.14 12.53
C THR A 91 6.03 -19.69 12.54
N GLY A 92 7.32 -19.46 12.78
CA GLY A 92 7.92 -18.14 12.60
C GLY A 92 7.73 -17.62 11.18
N MET A 93 7.61 -16.29 11.04
CA MET A 93 7.40 -15.61 9.76
C MET A 93 8.39 -14.48 9.62
N ASN A 94 8.95 -14.35 8.42
CA ASN A 94 9.75 -13.19 8.02
C ASN A 94 8.89 -12.29 7.13
N LEU A 95 9.00 -10.97 7.33
CA LEU A 95 8.28 -9.98 6.54
C LEU A 95 9.27 -9.28 5.61
N LEU A 96 8.93 -9.21 4.32
CA LEU A 96 9.56 -8.31 3.38
C LEU A 96 8.66 -7.07 3.28
N VAL A 97 9.20 -5.92 3.68
CA VAL A 97 8.46 -4.65 3.65
C VAL A 97 9.03 -3.79 2.52
N LEU A 98 8.15 -3.38 1.60
CA LEU A 98 8.48 -2.47 0.52
C LEU A 98 7.73 -1.15 0.76
N VAL A 99 8.49 -0.07 0.95
CA VAL A 99 7.93 1.29 1.08
C VAL A 99 8.17 2.00 -0.24
N VAL A 100 7.08 2.34 -0.93
CA VAL A 100 7.11 3.05 -2.20
C VAL A 100 6.58 4.46 -1.97
N TYR A 101 7.28 5.45 -2.52
CA TYR A 101 6.88 6.84 -2.49
C TYR A 101 7.03 7.42 -3.90
N GLU A 102 6.14 8.34 -4.25
CA GLU A 102 6.18 9.03 -5.53
C GLU A 102 7.01 10.31 -5.44
N ARG A 103 7.60 10.71 -6.57
CA ARG A 103 8.26 12.01 -6.73
C ARG A 103 7.75 12.65 -8.01
N GLU A 104 7.37 13.91 -7.91
CA GLU A 104 6.89 14.70 -9.04
C GLU A 104 8.00 15.61 -9.58
N LEU A 105 7.93 15.87 -10.88
CA LEU A 105 8.76 16.83 -11.60
C LEU A 105 7.88 17.53 -12.65
N GLU A 106 8.02 18.84 -12.77
CA GLU A 106 7.32 19.62 -13.77
C GLU A 106 8.27 19.99 -14.91
N ILE A 107 7.79 19.86 -16.15
CA ILE A 107 8.52 20.24 -17.35
C ILE A 107 7.75 21.34 -18.04
N ASP A 108 8.35 22.52 -18.15
CA ASP A 108 7.80 23.59 -18.96
C ASP A 108 7.92 23.20 -20.44
N ARG A 109 6.77 23.03 -21.09
CA ARG A 109 6.69 22.63 -22.50
C ARG A 109 7.19 23.69 -23.47
N LEU A 110 7.24 24.97 -23.07
CA LEU A 110 7.64 26.09 -23.91
C LEU A 110 9.15 26.35 -23.82
N THR A 111 9.71 26.31 -22.60
CA THR A 111 11.13 26.62 -22.35
C THR A 111 12.00 25.36 -22.28
N GLY A 112 11.42 24.20 -22.00
CA GLY A 112 12.14 22.96 -21.73
C GLY A 112 12.77 22.91 -20.35
N GLU A 113 12.50 23.89 -19.48
CA GLU A 113 13.02 23.90 -18.11
C GLU A 113 12.34 22.83 -17.26
N VAL A 114 13.14 22.17 -16.41
CA VAL A 114 12.67 21.17 -15.45
C VAL A 114 12.65 21.82 -14.09
N HIS A 115 11.46 21.97 -13.52
CA HIS A 115 11.29 22.41 -12.15
C HIS A 115 11.06 21.19 -11.27
N ARG A 116 11.81 21.15 -10.17
CA ARG A 116 11.47 20.23 -9.09
C ARG A 116 10.26 20.83 -8.40
N THR A 117 9.21 20.04 -8.21
CA THR A 117 7.95 20.54 -7.67
C THR A 117 8.00 20.65 -6.15
N ASP A 118 9.18 20.78 -5.51
CA ASP A 118 9.37 20.71 -4.04
C ASP A 118 8.56 21.76 -3.26
#